data_AF-A0A0E0K1Z1-F1
#
_entry.id   AF-A0A0E0K1Z1-F1
#
_cell.length_a   1.000
_cell.length_b   1.000
_cell.length_c   1.000
_cell.angle_alpha   90.00
_cell.angle_beta   90.00
_cell.angle_gamma   90.00
#
_symmetry.space_group_name_H-M   'P 1'
#
loop_
_entity.id
_entity.type
_entity.pdbx_description
1 polymer ?
#
loop_
_entity_poly.entity_id
_entity_poly.type
_entity_poly.pdbx_seq_one_letter_code
_entity_poly.pdbx_strand_id
1 'polypeptide(L)'
;MEPPSGIRASAWSFFKFLPFFLGLLLLGIIKGALLFPWAWLIMMIGISALVLGLWPMHVIWTYYCIIRSKLVGPVIKLLLLVAASVILVLWLIVGIVGSVLIGLVYGFLAPVMATFDAVGEGKERALYHCFVDGTWSTITGSCTVVRDLKDLLLHSYFSIMDDLRFHSPPGGEPYEIRVLDIPGALFAAACGFLVDGIMFTLIAFYKFPVMLFKGWKRLIEDLVGREGPFLETACVPFAGLAILLWPFAVFGAFLASVISSVPLGAFAAVVVYQVKSWSLIMSLCQESSLIMGLNYVISSVAIFDEYTNDVLDMAPGSCFPRFKYRENEASTEGGSLSRPASFMDKQDGKKAPSRLLDHLFEECKHRGEVLVAEGVITPKDIEETKSGKFGIGVLNVGLPAYVILHALIRSAEANSAGLILSDGSEITSDNRPKNTIFDWFFDPLMVIKEQIKAQNFTEEEETYLKKRVLLTSDPKRLKEVVPHLPSSLNERKQAEIDALSRRLQGITRSISRYPTAKRRFDDLVRSLSEELERIMGGSQSGSVSQMRKLRSGITRMLSQRSMGKRTSNRGDDREVQLTSDP
;
A
#
# COMPACT_ATOMS: atom_id res chain seq x y z
N MET A 1 16.26 42.85 13.82
CA MET A 1 16.56 42.65 15.25
C MET A 1 17.52 41.49 15.32
N GLU A 2 18.74 41.73 15.80
CA GLU A 2 19.69 40.64 16.05
C GLU A 2 19.06 39.68 17.09
N PRO A 3 19.13 38.35 16.86
CA PRO A 3 18.62 37.39 17.83
C PRO A 3 19.46 37.52 19.11
N PRO A 4 18.83 37.54 20.29
CA PRO A 4 19.57 37.68 21.53
C PRO A 4 20.39 36.40 21.76
N SER A 5 21.71 36.53 21.67
CA SER A 5 22.65 35.43 21.88
C SER A 5 22.75 35.11 23.38
N GLY A 6 22.31 33.90 23.76
CA GLY A 6 22.52 33.36 25.09
C GLY A 6 21.34 32.56 25.65
N ILE A 7 21.68 31.49 26.39
CA ILE A 7 20.75 30.55 27.06
C ILE A 7 19.66 31.28 27.86
N ARG A 8 19.99 32.44 28.46
CA ARG A 8 19.05 33.25 29.25
C ARG A 8 17.98 33.96 28.41
N ALA A 9 18.31 34.38 27.20
CA ALA A 9 17.36 35.02 26.30
C ALA A 9 16.46 33.99 25.59
N SER A 10 17.02 32.82 25.25
CA SER A 10 16.26 31.65 24.78
C SER A 10 15.26 31.18 25.83
N ALA A 11 15.68 31.06 27.11
CA ALA A 11 14.79 30.73 28.21
C ALA A 11 13.66 31.77 28.41
N TRP A 12 13.96 33.06 28.29
CA TRP A 12 12.96 34.13 28.42
C TRP A 12 11.93 34.13 27.27
N SER A 13 12.38 33.81 26.05
CA SER A 13 11.50 33.61 24.89
C SER A 13 10.56 32.41 25.11
N PHE A 14 11.09 31.31 25.65
CA PHE A 14 10.31 30.12 26.01
C PHE A 14 9.23 30.41 27.04
N PHE A 15 9.54 31.16 28.12
CA PHE A 15 8.54 31.57 29.12
C PHE A 15 7.42 32.45 28.55
N LYS A 16 7.72 33.31 27.56
CA LYS A 16 6.71 34.13 26.86
C LYS A 16 5.83 33.30 25.92
N PHE A 17 6.38 32.23 25.35
CA PHE A 17 5.68 31.34 24.42
C PHE A 17 4.76 30.33 25.14
N LEU A 18 5.15 29.88 26.33
CA LEU A 18 4.42 28.90 27.13
C LEU A 18 2.91 29.21 27.29
N PRO A 19 2.46 30.42 27.68
CA PRO A 19 1.04 30.72 27.79
C PRO A 19 0.29 30.66 26.44
N PHE A 20 0.94 31.02 25.33
CA PHE A 20 0.36 30.90 23.99
C PHE A 20 0.18 29.44 23.59
N PHE A 21 1.19 28.60 23.84
CA PHE A 21 1.10 27.16 23.62
C PHE A 21 0.01 26.50 24.49
N LEU A 22 -0.04 26.82 25.79
CA LEU A 22 -1.10 26.33 26.67
C LEU A 22 -2.50 26.77 26.21
N GLY A 23 -2.63 28.00 25.70
CA GLY A 23 -3.88 28.49 25.13
C GLY A 23 -4.33 27.69 23.90
N LEU A 24 -3.41 27.43 22.97
CA LEU A 24 -3.69 26.59 21.78
C LEU A 24 -3.98 25.13 22.17
N LEU A 25 -3.24 24.58 23.13
CA LEU A 25 -3.45 23.24 23.64
C LEU A 25 -4.82 23.12 24.31
N LEU A 26 -5.19 24.09 25.16
CA LEU A 26 -6.51 24.13 25.80
C LEU A 26 -7.63 24.23 24.77
N LEU A 27 -7.48 25.11 23.78
CA LEU A 27 -8.45 25.24 22.68
C LEU A 27 -8.57 23.94 21.88
N GLY A 28 -7.45 23.31 21.55
CA GLY A 28 -7.39 22.02 20.87
C GLY A 28 -8.05 20.92 21.69
N ILE A 29 -7.80 20.84 23.01
CA ILE A 29 -8.42 19.87 23.92
C ILE A 29 -9.93 20.09 23.99
N ILE A 30 -10.39 21.34 24.10
CA ILE A 30 -11.84 21.65 24.13
C ILE A 30 -12.49 21.20 22.81
N LYS A 31 -11.89 21.53 21.66
CA LYS A 31 -12.38 21.09 20.35
C LYS A 31 -12.38 19.58 20.21
N GLY A 32 -11.28 18.95 20.62
CA GLY A 32 -11.12 17.51 20.71
C GLY A 32 -12.27 16.91 21.51
N ALA A 33 -12.49 17.35 22.75
CA ALA A 33 -13.55 16.85 23.62
C ALA A 33 -14.97 17.02 23.05
N LEU A 34 -15.24 18.13 22.33
CA LEU A 34 -16.55 18.38 21.73
C LEU A 34 -16.84 17.52 20.49
N LEU A 35 -15.84 17.32 19.63
CA LEU A 35 -16.00 16.62 18.34
C LEU A 35 -15.70 15.13 18.43
N PHE A 36 -14.88 14.74 19.41
CA PHE A 36 -14.46 13.37 19.67
C PHE A 36 -15.62 12.38 19.70
N PRO A 37 -16.74 12.61 20.42
CA PRO A 37 -17.81 11.63 20.50
C PRO A 37 -18.41 11.32 19.12
N TRP A 38 -18.58 12.35 18.29
CA TRP A 38 -19.17 12.20 16.95
C TRP A 38 -18.21 11.52 15.99
N ALA A 39 -16.94 11.95 15.94
CA ALA A 39 -15.92 11.34 15.10
C ALA A 39 -15.68 9.87 15.48
N TRP A 40 -15.59 9.60 16.78
CA TRP A 40 -15.43 8.25 17.32
C TRP A 40 -16.61 7.35 16.97
N LEU A 41 -17.85 7.82 17.15
CA LEU A 41 -19.05 7.03 16.80
C LEU A 41 -19.11 6.71 15.30
N ILE A 42 -18.81 7.69 14.43
CA ILE A 42 -18.79 7.47 12.97
C ILE A 42 -17.77 6.39 12.60
N MET A 43 -16.55 6.46 13.15
CA MET A 43 -15.51 5.48 12.86
C MET A 43 -15.83 4.11 13.47
N MET A 44 -16.20 4.06 14.75
CA MET A 44 -16.51 2.80 15.42
C MET A 44 -17.66 2.07 14.73
N ILE A 45 -18.80 2.75 14.50
CA ILE A 45 -19.97 2.15 13.85
C ILE A 45 -19.66 1.82 12.39
N GLY A 46 -19.06 2.76 11.66
CA GLY A 46 -18.78 2.59 10.23
C GLY A 46 -17.81 1.44 9.96
N ILE A 47 -16.69 1.39 10.68
CA ILE A 47 -15.68 0.33 10.53
C ILE A 47 -16.25 -1.00 11.03
N SER A 48 -16.89 -1.04 12.22
CA SER A 48 -17.45 -2.29 12.74
C SER A 48 -18.53 -2.87 11.84
N ALA A 49 -19.41 -2.02 11.28
CA ALA A 49 -20.43 -2.45 10.33
C ALA A 49 -19.81 -3.02 9.04
N LEU A 50 -18.74 -2.40 8.52
CA LEU A 50 -18.03 -2.93 7.34
C LEU A 50 -17.35 -4.26 7.64
N VAL A 51 -16.64 -4.36 8.76
CA VAL A 51 -15.95 -5.59 9.17
C VAL A 51 -16.96 -6.71 9.39
N LEU A 52 -17.97 -6.52 10.25
CA LEU A 52 -18.98 -7.54 10.53
C LEU A 52 -19.82 -7.90 9.30
N GLY A 53 -20.20 -6.91 8.49
CA GLY A 53 -21.05 -7.12 7.31
C GLY A 53 -20.33 -7.83 6.16
N LEU A 54 -19.04 -7.53 5.93
CA LEU A 54 -18.27 -8.15 4.85
C LEU A 54 -17.56 -9.43 5.28
N TRP A 55 -17.38 -9.67 6.58
CA TRP A 55 -16.67 -10.85 7.09
C TRP A 55 -17.22 -12.19 6.56
N PRO A 56 -18.53 -12.46 6.55
CA PRO A 56 -19.05 -13.72 5.99
C PRO A 56 -18.69 -13.89 4.51
N MET A 57 -18.77 -12.81 3.72
CA MET A 57 -18.40 -12.80 2.31
C MET A 57 -16.91 -13.08 2.14
N HIS A 58 -16.06 -12.46 2.95
CA HIS A 58 -14.61 -12.64 2.97
C HIS A 58 -14.20 -14.06 3.34
N VAL A 59 -14.86 -14.68 4.33
CA VAL A 59 -14.65 -16.08 4.71
C VAL A 59 -14.98 -17.01 3.55
N ILE A 60 -16.19 -16.88 2.98
CA ILE A 60 -16.65 -17.72 1.87
C ILE A 60 -15.72 -17.58 0.66
N TRP A 61 -15.40 -16.34 0.28
CA TRP A 61 -14.54 -16.06 -0.86
C TRP A 61 -13.13 -16.60 -0.66
N THR A 62 -12.57 -16.49 0.55
CA THR A 62 -11.22 -16.96 0.83
C THR A 62 -11.11 -18.46 0.76
N TYR A 63 -12.03 -19.19 1.38
CA TYR A 63 -12.05 -20.65 1.25
C TYR A 63 -12.26 -21.08 -0.20
N TYR A 64 -13.16 -20.39 -0.92
CA TYR A 64 -13.37 -20.65 -2.33
C TYR A 64 -12.09 -20.47 -3.17
N CYS A 65 -11.36 -19.37 -2.99
CA CYS A 65 -10.11 -19.10 -3.71
C CYS A 65 -9.01 -20.10 -3.36
N ILE A 66 -8.83 -20.46 -2.09
CA ILE A 66 -7.82 -21.45 -1.68
C ILE A 66 -8.12 -22.83 -2.29
N ILE A 67 -9.37 -23.28 -2.21
CA ILE A 67 -9.79 -24.59 -2.75
C ILE A 67 -9.60 -24.62 -4.28
N ARG A 68 -9.97 -23.54 -4.97
CA ARG A 68 -9.91 -23.43 -6.44
C ARG A 68 -8.54 -23.03 -6.99
N SER A 69 -7.60 -22.64 -6.13
CA SER A 69 -6.27 -22.24 -6.56
C SER A 69 -5.55 -23.39 -7.27
N LYS A 70 -4.85 -23.05 -8.36
CA LYS A 70 -3.95 -23.96 -9.09
C LYS A 70 -2.50 -23.81 -8.64
N LEU A 71 -2.20 -22.83 -7.77
CA LEU A 71 -0.83 -22.54 -7.32
C LEU A 71 -0.28 -23.58 -6.35
N VAL A 72 -1.16 -24.17 -5.53
CA VAL A 72 -0.80 -24.95 -4.37
C VAL A 72 -1.40 -26.34 -4.46
N GLY A 73 -0.66 -27.37 -4.05
CA GLY A 73 -1.17 -28.74 -4.00
C GLY A 73 -2.03 -29.03 -2.77
N PRO A 74 -2.58 -30.26 -2.66
CA PRO A 74 -3.63 -30.60 -1.69
C PRO A 74 -3.25 -30.38 -0.22
N VAL A 75 -2.02 -30.73 0.15
CA VAL A 75 -1.53 -30.60 1.54
C VAL A 75 -1.40 -29.12 1.93
N ILE A 76 -0.84 -28.28 1.05
CA ILE A 76 -0.73 -26.84 1.29
C ILE A 76 -2.11 -26.19 1.33
N LYS A 77 -3.07 -26.63 0.51
CA LYS A 77 -4.45 -26.14 0.59
C LYS A 77 -5.06 -26.39 1.97
N LEU A 78 -4.88 -27.58 2.53
CA LEU A 78 -5.37 -27.88 3.88
C LEU A 78 -4.74 -26.97 4.93
N LEU A 79 -3.41 -26.81 4.89
CA LEU A 79 -2.69 -25.92 5.81
C LEU A 79 -3.13 -24.46 5.67
N LEU A 80 -3.28 -23.97 4.43
CA LEU A 80 -3.76 -22.63 4.14
C LEU A 80 -5.20 -22.41 4.62
N LEU A 81 -6.07 -23.42 4.53
CA LEU A 81 -7.43 -23.32 5.06
C LEU A 81 -7.42 -23.15 6.58
N VAL A 82 -6.61 -23.93 7.30
CA VAL A 82 -6.47 -23.80 8.77
C VAL A 82 -5.87 -22.44 9.13
N ALA A 83 -4.77 -22.04 8.49
CA ALA A 83 -4.13 -20.75 8.74
C ALA A 83 -5.05 -19.57 8.40
N ALA A 84 -5.75 -19.62 7.26
CA ALA A 84 -6.71 -18.61 6.86
C ALA A 84 -7.87 -18.50 7.86
N SER A 85 -8.33 -19.63 8.44
CA SER A 85 -9.35 -19.62 9.49
C SER A 85 -8.89 -18.79 10.70
N VAL A 86 -7.66 -19.04 11.17
CA VAL A 86 -7.06 -18.30 12.31
C VAL A 86 -6.93 -16.81 11.98
N ILE A 87 -6.41 -16.48 10.79
CA ILE A 87 -6.24 -15.10 10.34
C ILE A 87 -7.59 -14.38 10.22
N LEU A 88 -8.63 -15.03 9.68
CA LEU A 88 -9.96 -14.44 9.51
C LEU A 88 -10.65 -14.16 10.87
N VAL A 89 -10.44 -15.01 11.87
CA VAL A 89 -10.94 -14.78 13.23
C VAL A 89 -10.15 -13.66 13.91
N LEU A 90 -8.82 -13.69 13.82
CA LEU A 90 -7.98 -12.64 14.38
C LEU A 90 -8.28 -11.28 13.75
N TRP A 91 -8.48 -11.24 12.43
CA TRP A 91 -8.87 -10.05 11.69
C TRP A 91 -10.18 -9.45 12.20
N LEU A 92 -11.16 -10.28 12.56
CA LEU A 92 -12.42 -9.82 13.14
C LEU A 92 -12.20 -9.13 14.49
N ILE A 93 -11.40 -9.75 15.37
CA ILE A 93 -11.08 -9.22 16.70
C ILE A 93 -10.31 -7.90 16.56
N VAL A 94 -9.24 -7.91 15.76
CA VAL A 94 -8.40 -6.74 15.51
C VAL A 94 -9.19 -5.62 14.82
N GLY A 95 -10.08 -5.96 13.89
CA GLY A 95 -10.93 -4.98 13.20
C GLY A 95 -11.89 -4.27 14.17
N ILE A 96 -12.53 -5.00 15.07
CA ILE A 96 -13.46 -4.43 16.06
C ILE A 96 -12.70 -3.61 17.11
N VAL A 97 -11.69 -4.20 17.75
CA VAL A 97 -10.88 -3.51 18.78
C VAL A 97 -10.16 -2.31 18.18
N GLY A 98 -9.59 -2.47 16.98
CA GLY A 98 -8.94 -1.42 16.22
C GLY A 98 -9.89 -0.28 15.86
N SER A 99 -11.15 -0.57 15.51
CA SER A 99 -12.14 0.49 15.23
C SER A 99 -12.39 1.40 16.43
N VAL A 100 -12.42 0.81 17.64
CA VAL A 100 -12.57 1.56 18.88
C VAL A 100 -11.32 2.39 19.13
N LEU A 101 -10.14 1.76 19.15
CA LEU A 101 -8.87 2.43 19.48
C LEU A 101 -8.50 3.51 18.47
N ILE A 102 -8.56 3.22 17.17
CA ILE A 102 -8.23 4.17 16.11
C ILE A 102 -9.24 5.32 16.11
N GLY A 103 -10.53 5.04 16.29
CA GLY A 103 -11.54 6.08 16.41
C GLY A 103 -11.30 7.00 17.61
N LEU A 104 -10.87 6.44 18.75
CA LEU A 104 -10.58 7.23 19.96
C LEU A 104 -9.41 8.19 19.70
N VAL A 105 -8.31 7.64 19.17
CA VAL A 105 -7.09 8.40 18.89
C VAL A 105 -7.34 9.46 17.83
N TYR A 106 -7.95 9.08 16.70
CA TYR A 106 -8.24 10.00 15.59
C TYR A 106 -9.23 11.09 15.98
N GLY A 107 -10.34 10.71 16.63
CA GLY A 107 -11.40 11.65 16.99
C GLY A 107 -10.95 12.73 17.97
N PHE A 108 -9.99 12.43 18.84
CA PHE A 108 -9.42 13.39 19.78
C PHE A 108 -8.24 14.16 19.18
N LEU A 109 -7.29 13.49 18.53
CA LEU A 109 -6.07 14.13 18.05
C LEU A 109 -6.27 14.93 16.76
N ALA A 110 -7.16 14.54 15.85
CA ALA A 110 -7.32 15.27 14.59
C ALA A 110 -7.77 16.74 14.79
N PRO A 111 -8.77 17.04 15.65
CA PRO A 111 -9.10 18.43 15.98
C PRO A 111 -7.96 19.18 16.67
N VAL A 112 -7.20 18.51 17.55
CA VAL A 112 -6.04 19.09 18.25
C VAL A 112 -4.94 19.45 17.26
N MET A 113 -4.57 18.55 16.36
CA MET A 113 -3.56 18.81 15.33
C MET A 113 -3.98 19.97 14.41
N ALA A 114 -5.24 20.01 13.98
CA ALA A 114 -5.76 21.08 13.12
C ALA A 114 -5.69 22.47 13.77
N THR A 115 -5.86 22.57 15.10
CA THR A 115 -5.63 23.84 15.84
C THR A 115 -4.20 24.34 15.72
N PHE A 116 -3.23 23.43 15.74
CA PHE A 116 -1.81 23.76 15.61
C PHE A 116 -1.46 24.05 14.14
N ASP A 117 -2.03 23.31 13.18
CA ASP A 117 -1.83 23.51 11.72
C ASP A 117 -2.25 24.91 11.27
N ALA A 118 -3.37 25.40 11.81
CA ALA A 118 -3.86 26.74 11.51
C ALA A 118 -2.87 27.87 11.85
N VAL A 119 -2.01 27.68 12.86
CA VAL A 119 -0.93 28.60 13.23
C VAL A 119 0.33 28.34 12.42
N GLY A 120 0.60 27.07 12.11
CA GLY A 120 1.75 26.60 11.33
C GLY A 120 1.77 27.09 9.88
N GLU A 121 0.60 27.19 9.24
CA GLU A 121 0.50 27.52 7.81
C GLU A 121 0.59 29.03 7.48
N GLY A 122 0.71 29.91 8.48
CA GLY A 122 0.84 31.36 8.25
C GLY A 122 -0.39 32.00 7.58
N LYS A 123 -1.60 31.51 7.87
CA LYS A 123 -2.85 32.01 7.27
C LYS A 123 -3.17 33.45 7.71
N GLU A 124 -3.76 34.25 6.81
CA GLU A 124 -4.12 35.67 7.03
C GLU A 124 -5.00 35.92 8.27
N ARG A 125 -5.75 34.90 8.74
CA ARG A 125 -6.56 34.93 9.99
C ARG A 125 -6.32 33.71 10.87
N ALA A 126 -5.09 33.51 11.31
CA ALA A 126 -4.68 32.35 12.12
C ALA A 126 -5.63 32.05 13.30
N LEU A 127 -6.06 33.06 14.06
CA LEU A 127 -6.99 32.86 15.20
C LEU A 127 -8.35 32.30 14.77
N TYR A 128 -8.96 32.83 13.70
CA TYR A 128 -10.23 32.31 13.18
C TYR A 128 -10.09 30.84 12.73
N HIS A 129 -9.01 30.54 12.00
CA HIS A 129 -8.72 29.19 11.55
C HIS A 129 -8.42 28.24 12.73
N CYS A 130 -7.83 28.70 13.83
CA CYS A 130 -7.67 27.89 15.04
C CYS A 130 -9.02 27.44 15.60
N PHE A 131 -10.08 28.25 15.50
CA PHE A 131 -11.42 27.84 15.93
C PHE A 131 -12.11 26.94 14.91
N VAL A 132 -12.06 27.29 13.62
CA VAL A 132 -12.87 26.65 12.58
C VAL A 132 -12.21 25.40 11.98
N ASP A 133 -10.91 25.41 11.69
CA ASP A 133 -10.22 24.28 11.05
C ASP A 133 -10.21 23.08 12.00
N GLY A 134 -10.49 21.87 11.51
CA GLY A 134 -10.60 20.69 12.38
C GLY A 134 -11.99 20.44 12.95
N THR A 135 -12.97 21.31 12.71
CA THR A 135 -14.36 21.05 13.13
C THR A 135 -15.06 20.09 12.17
N TRP A 136 -15.54 20.60 11.04
CA TRP A 136 -16.18 19.80 10.01
C TRP A 136 -15.22 18.86 9.30
N SER A 137 -13.95 19.27 9.15
CA SER A 137 -12.93 18.45 8.49
C SER A 137 -12.61 17.15 9.23
N THR A 138 -12.75 17.12 10.55
CA THR A 138 -12.57 15.88 11.33
C THR A 138 -13.71 14.90 11.08
N ILE A 139 -14.94 15.41 10.96
CA ILE A 139 -16.12 14.58 10.66
C ILE A 139 -16.05 14.04 9.23
N THR A 140 -15.75 14.90 8.25
CA THR A 140 -15.57 14.45 6.86
C THR A 140 -14.36 13.53 6.70
N GLY A 141 -13.30 13.78 7.45
CA GLY A 141 -12.13 12.90 7.56
C GLY A 141 -12.50 11.51 8.11
N SER A 142 -13.29 11.45 9.18
CA SER A 142 -13.81 10.19 9.73
C SER A 142 -14.61 9.39 8.70
N CYS A 143 -15.51 10.05 7.97
CA CYS A 143 -16.25 9.43 6.86
C CYS A 143 -15.33 8.96 5.73
N THR A 144 -14.24 9.69 5.47
CA THR A 144 -13.25 9.33 4.45
C THR A 144 -12.47 8.10 4.87
N VAL A 145 -12.07 7.97 6.15
CA VAL A 145 -11.42 6.77 6.68
C VAL A 145 -12.32 5.54 6.52
N VAL A 146 -13.61 5.66 6.88
CA VAL A 146 -14.58 4.56 6.70
C VAL A 146 -14.72 4.19 5.21
N ARG A 147 -14.75 5.18 4.31
CA ARG A 147 -14.82 4.95 2.86
C ARG A 147 -13.54 4.28 2.33
N ASP A 148 -12.37 4.72 2.76
CA ASP A 148 -11.09 4.14 2.35
C ASP A 148 -10.96 2.69 2.83
N LEU A 149 -11.43 2.38 4.05
CA LEU A 149 -11.50 1.00 4.52
C LEU A 149 -12.50 0.17 3.70
N LYS A 150 -13.68 0.71 3.40
CA LYS A 150 -14.65 0.05 2.52
C LYS A 150 -14.01 -0.29 1.17
N ASP A 151 -13.27 0.65 0.59
CA ASP A 151 -12.57 0.44 -0.68
C ASP A 151 -11.53 -0.66 -0.57
N LEU A 152 -10.76 -0.70 0.53
CA LEU A 152 -9.81 -1.78 0.81
C LEU A 152 -10.50 -3.15 0.91
N LEU A 153 -11.58 -3.23 1.67
CA LEU A 153 -12.32 -4.49 1.92
C LEU A 153 -13.08 -4.99 0.68
N LEU A 154 -13.59 -4.09 -0.16
CA LEU A 154 -14.36 -4.46 -1.36
C LEU A 154 -13.52 -4.63 -2.62
N HIS A 155 -12.34 -4.03 -2.70
CA HIS A 155 -11.54 -4.04 -3.92
C HIS A 155 -10.17 -4.65 -3.72
N SER A 156 -9.38 -4.13 -2.79
CA SER A 156 -8.01 -4.59 -2.58
C SER A 156 -8.02 -6.06 -2.12
N TYR A 157 -8.90 -6.41 -1.19
CA TYR A 157 -9.07 -7.78 -0.71
C TYR A 157 -9.40 -8.76 -1.84
N PHE A 158 -10.47 -8.49 -2.60
CA PHE A 158 -10.89 -9.37 -3.69
C PHE A 158 -9.83 -9.46 -4.79
N SER A 159 -9.15 -8.37 -5.10
CA SER A 159 -8.05 -8.36 -6.07
C SER A 159 -6.87 -9.25 -5.65
N ILE A 160 -6.56 -9.31 -4.35
CA ILE A 160 -5.52 -10.19 -3.82
C ILE A 160 -5.99 -11.65 -3.87
N MET A 161 -7.23 -11.92 -3.48
CA MET A 161 -7.79 -13.27 -3.51
C MET A 161 -7.95 -13.81 -4.93
N ASP A 162 -8.24 -12.95 -5.90
CA ASP A 162 -8.27 -13.30 -7.31
C ASP A 162 -6.86 -13.67 -7.83
N ASP A 163 -5.82 -12.99 -7.37
CA ASP A 163 -4.45 -13.39 -7.72
C ASP A 163 -4.11 -14.78 -7.20
N LEU A 164 -4.43 -15.08 -5.95
CA LEU A 164 -4.23 -16.42 -5.39
C LEU A 164 -4.95 -17.51 -6.21
N ARG A 165 -6.12 -17.15 -6.77
CA ARG A 165 -6.94 -18.08 -7.55
C ARG A 165 -6.44 -18.27 -8.98
N PHE A 166 -6.09 -17.19 -9.67
CA PHE A 166 -5.83 -17.18 -11.10
C PHE A 166 -4.35 -17.25 -11.48
N HIS A 167 -3.42 -16.88 -10.58
CA HIS A 167 -2.01 -17.07 -10.86
C HIS A 167 -1.70 -18.56 -11.07
N SER A 168 -0.84 -18.83 -12.05
CA SER A 168 -0.29 -20.16 -12.31
C SER A 168 1.15 -20.22 -11.81
N PRO A 169 1.62 -21.37 -11.32
CA PRO A 169 2.97 -21.47 -10.77
C PRO A 169 4.04 -21.26 -11.86
N PRO A 170 5.18 -20.63 -11.52
CA PRO A 170 6.28 -20.47 -12.46
C PRO A 170 6.87 -21.84 -12.77
N GLY A 171 6.61 -22.35 -14.00
CA GLY A 171 7.03 -23.68 -14.42
C GLY A 171 5.92 -24.74 -14.45
N GLY A 172 4.68 -24.39 -14.10
CA GLY A 172 3.50 -25.26 -14.29
C GLY A 172 3.21 -26.25 -13.15
N GLU A 173 4.19 -26.55 -12.29
CA GLU A 173 4.01 -27.45 -11.15
C GLU A 173 3.51 -26.70 -9.88
N PRO A 174 2.42 -27.14 -9.24
CA PRO A 174 1.95 -26.57 -7.99
C PRO A 174 2.99 -26.68 -6.86
N TYR A 175 3.02 -25.70 -5.96
CA TYR A 175 3.82 -25.80 -4.74
C TYR A 175 3.27 -26.93 -3.85
N GLU A 176 4.11 -27.88 -3.46
CA GLU A 176 3.74 -29.01 -2.58
C GLU A 176 4.74 -29.22 -1.44
N ILE A 177 4.23 -29.41 -0.23
CA ILE A 177 5.00 -29.75 0.97
C ILE A 177 4.76 -31.24 1.27
N ARG A 178 5.82 -32.00 1.56
CA ARG A 178 5.69 -33.38 2.05
C ARG A 178 5.13 -33.39 3.47
N VAL A 179 4.17 -34.27 3.76
CA VAL A 179 3.51 -34.37 5.07
C VAL A 179 4.51 -34.60 6.22
N LEU A 180 5.61 -35.31 5.94
CA LEU A 180 6.69 -35.57 6.89
C LEU A 180 7.42 -34.30 7.36
N ASP A 181 7.32 -33.19 6.63
CA ASP A 181 8.02 -31.94 6.94
C ASP A 181 7.20 -31.03 7.87
N ILE A 182 5.89 -31.31 8.01
CA ILE A 182 4.94 -30.48 8.78
C ILE A 182 5.24 -30.50 10.29
N PRO A 183 5.49 -31.65 10.96
CA PRO A 183 5.71 -31.66 12.40
C PRO A 183 6.93 -30.85 12.80
N GLY A 184 8.00 -30.90 12.00
CA GLY A 184 9.20 -30.13 12.24
C GLY A 184 8.98 -28.63 12.08
N ALA A 185 8.31 -28.21 11.00
CA ALA A 185 7.96 -26.82 10.78
C ALA A 185 7.05 -26.26 11.90
N LEU A 186 6.08 -27.05 12.36
CA LEU A 186 5.20 -26.67 13.46
C LEU A 186 5.97 -26.51 14.78
N PHE A 187 6.90 -27.44 15.07
CA PHE A 187 7.76 -27.35 16.25
C PHE A 187 8.65 -26.10 16.21
N ALA A 188 9.26 -25.80 15.06
CA ALA A 188 10.08 -24.60 14.89
C ALA A 188 9.26 -23.31 15.05
N ALA A 189 8.06 -23.24 14.49
CA ALA A 189 7.15 -22.10 14.71
C ALA A 189 6.75 -21.95 16.18
N ALA A 190 6.44 -23.04 16.89
CA ALA A 190 6.11 -22.99 18.32
C ALA A 190 7.28 -22.45 19.15
N CYS A 191 8.51 -22.90 18.86
CA CYS A 191 9.71 -22.36 19.47
C CYS A 191 9.90 -20.88 19.13
N GLY A 192 9.69 -20.49 17.87
CA GLY A 192 9.74 -19.10 17.42
C GLY A 192 8.77 -18.20 18.17
N PHE A 193 7.49 -18.58 18.26
CA PHE A 193 6.49 -17.80 19.00
C PHE A 193 6.86 -17.63 20.48
N LEU A 194 7.37 -18.67 21.12
CA LEU A 194 7.73 -18.63 22.53
C LEU A 194 8.98 -17.78 22.78
N VAL A 195 10.05 -18.01 22.01
CA VAL A 195 11.33 -17.30 22.17
C VAL A 195 11.19 -15.84 21.73
N ASP A 196 10.71 -15.57 20.52
CA ASP A 196 10.57 -14.20 20.02
C ASP A 196 9.57 -13.41 20.88
N GLY A 197 8.45 -14.02 21.28
CA GLY A 197 7.45 -13.37 22.13
C GLY A 197 8.03 -12.89 23.47
N ILE A 198 8.83 -13.73 24.14
CA ILE A 198 9.50 -13.36 25.40
C ILE A 198 10.62 -12.35 25.13
N MET A 199 11.52 -12.65 24.20
CA MET A 199 12.74 -11.86 23.97
C MET A 199 12.44 -10.47 23.41
N PHE A 200 11.52 -10.35 22.45
CA PHE A 200 11.16 -9.04 21.88
C PHE A 200 10.51 -8.17 22.94
N THR A 201 9.67 -8.75 23.80
CA THR A 201 9.06 -8.02 24.91
C THR A 201 10.11 -7.53 25.90
N LEU A 202 11.09 -8.38 26.26
CA LEU A 202 12.18 -7.99 27.16
C LEU A 202 13.08 -6.90 26.55
N ILE A 203 13.47 -7.04 25.28
CA ILE A 203 14.27 -6.05 24.55
C ILE A 203 13.51 -4.73 24.46
N ALA A 204 12.24 -4.77 24.07
CA ALA A 204 11.39 -3.59 23.97
C ALA A 204 11.22 -2.92 25.34
N PHE A 205 11.05 -3.69 26.42
CA PHE A 205 10.93 -3.15 27.78
C PHE A 205 12.23 -2.49 28.25
N TYR A 206 13.38 -3.08 27.97
CA TYR A 206 14.69 -2.52 28.28
C TYR A 206 14.96 -1.23 27.48
N LYS A 207 14.62 -1.21 26.19
CA LYS A 207 14.87 -0.07 25.29
C LYS A 207 13.81 1.03 25.39
N PHE A 208 12.64 0.74 25.95
CA PHE A 208 11.55 1.69 26.18
C PHE A 208 12.00 2.98 26.88
N PRO A 209 12.67 2.93 28.06
CA PRO A 209 13.15 4.15 28.72
C PRO A 209 14.21 4.88 27.89
N VAL A 210 15.09 4.15 27.20
CA VAL A 210 16.13 4.74 26.35
C VAL A 210 15.51 5.55 25.21
N MET A 211 14.52 4.99 24.52
CA MET A 211 13.77 5.68 23.46
C MET A 211 13.02 6.91 23.99
N LEU A 212 12.42 6.80 25.17
CA LEU A 212 11.70 7.89 25.81
C LEU A 212 12.64 9.07 26.08
N PHE A 213 13.72 8.85 26.83
CA PHE A 213 14.64 9.92 27.22
C PHE A 213 15.45 10.46 26.04
N LYS A 214 15.92 9.61 25.12
CA LYS A 214 16.68 10.05 23.95
C LYS A 214 15.81 10.86 23.00
N GLY A 215 14.57 10.42 22.75
CA GLY A 215 13.63 11.16 21.92
C GLY A 215 13.23 12.49 22.55
N TRP A 216 12.97 12.53 23.86
CA TRP A 216 12.74 13.80 24.55
C TRP A 216 13.95 14.74 24.50
N LYS A 217 15.16 14.24 24.77
CA LYS A 217 16.39 15.03 24.67
C LYS A 217 16.49 15.67 23.28
N ARG A 218 16.32 14.87 22.22
CA ARG A 218 16.39 15.33 20.83
C ARG A 218 15.29 16.35 20.49
N LEU A 219 14.04 16.09 20.89
CA LEU A 219 12.93 17.02 20.65
C LEU A 219 13.11 18.35 21.42
N ILE A 220 13.69 18.31 22.62
CA ILE A 220 14.02 19.50 23.40
C ILE A 220 15.21 20.25 22.76
N GLU A 221 16.24 19.55 22.31
CA GLU A 221 17.36 20.14 21.56
C GLU A 221 16.88 20.77 20.24
N ASP A 222 15.95 20.14 19.52
CA ASP A 222 15.35 20.70 18.30
C ASP A 222 14.49 21.94 18.59
N LEU A 223 13.88 22.01 19.77
CA LEU A 223 13.11 23.17 20.25
C LEU A 223 14.04 24.34 20.64
N VAL A 224 15.19 24.04 21.27
CA VAL A 224 16.14 25.05 21.79
C VAL A 224 17.17 25.50 20.74
N GLY A 225 17.61 24.59 19.86
CA GLY A 225 18.67 24.80 18.88
C GLY A 225 18.27 25.55 17.60
N ARG A 226 16.97 25.86 17.43
CA ARG A 226 16.46 26.76 16.38
C ARG A 226 16.77 28.23 16.69
N GLU A 227 18.06 28.58 16.82
CA GLU A 227 18.52 29.97 16.97
C GLU A 227 18.91 30.54 15.60
N GLY A 228 17.93 30.97 14.82
CA GLY A 228 18.16 31.67 13.55
C GLY A 228 17.04 32.69 13.24
N PRO A 229 17.30 33.70 12.39
CA PRO A 229 16.33 34.75 12.03
C PRO A 229 15.08 34.24 11.29
N PHE A 230 15.01 32.94 11.01
CA PHE A 230 13.87 32.20 10.46
C PHE A 230 13.21 31.28 11.50
N LEU A 231 13.15 31.71 12.77
CA LEU A 231 12.14 31.24 13.71
C LEU A 231 10.76 31.66 13.18
N GLU A 232 10.25 30.94 12.18
CA GLU A 232 8.83 30.97 11.87
C GLU A 232 8.12 30.53 13.16
N THR A 233 7.49 31.51 13.82
CA THR A 233 6.64 31.39 15.01
C THR A 233 5.54 30.31 14.88
N ALA A 234 5.35 29.80 13.67
CA ALA A 234 4.51 28.70 13.24
C ALA A 234 4.97 27.31 13.72
N CYS A 235 6.27 27.01 13.83
CA CYS A 235 6.76 25.63 14.06
C CYS A 235 6.95 25.27 15.54
N VAL A 236 7.09 26.26 16.43
CA VAL A 236 7.30 26.06 17.87
C VAL A 236 6.11 25.35 18.55
N PRO A 237 4.83 25.67 18.22
CA PRO A 237 3.70 24.93 18.74
C PRO A 237 3.71 23.43 18.40
N PHE A 238 4.15 23.09 17.18
CA PHE A 238 4.26 21.68 16.76
C PHE A 238 5.31 20.91 17.53
N ALA A 239 6.48 21.51 17.75
CA ALA A 239 7.54 20.90 18.53
C ALA A 239 7.09 20.65 19.98
N GLY A 240 6.38 21.61 20.60
CA GLY A 240 5.78 21.44 21.93
C GLY A 240 4.75 20.30 21.99
N LEU A 241 3.90 20.17 20.98
CA LEU A 241 2.91 19.10 20.90
C LEU A 241 3.58 17.73 20.68
N ALA A 242 4.63 17.66 19.86
CA ALA A 242 5.40 16.44 19.64
C ALA A 242 6.07 15.94 20.93
N ILE A 243 6.62 16.84 21.76
CA ILE A 243 7.19 16.49 23.08
C ILE A 243 6.13 15.88 23.99
N LEU A 244 4.92 16.44 24.01
CA LEU A 244 3.79 15.94 24.81
C LEU A 244 3.31 14.57 24.32
N LEU A 245 3.22 14.36 23.00
CA LEU A 245 2.72 13.12 22.40
C LEU A 245 3.78 12.01 22.34
N TRP A 246 5.06 12.33 22.51
CA TRP A 246 6.16 11.38 22.42
C TRP A 246 5.97 10.11 23.28
N PRO A 247 5.57 10.17 24.56
CA PRO A 247 5.37 8.96 25.38
C PRO A 247 4.34 7.99 24.78
N PHE A 248 3.28 8.51 24.16
CA PHE A 248 2.27 7.68 23.49
C PHE A 248 2.83 7.03 22.23
N ALA A 249 3.68 7.74 21.49
CA ALA A 249 4.38 7.17 20.33
C ALA A 249 5.33 6.04 20.75
N VAL A 250 6.10 6.23 21.83
CA VAL A 250 6.99 5.20 22.39
C VAL A 250 6.19 3.98 22.88
N PHE A 251 5.04 4.20 23.54
CA PHE A 251 4.15 3.12 23.93
C PHE A 251 3.58 2.36 22.72
N GLY A 252 3.17 3.08 21.67
CA GLY A 252 2.75 2.46 20.41
C GLY A 252 3.86 1.61 19.77
N ALA A 253 5.11 2.09 19.78
CA ALA A 253 6.27 1.34 19.28
C ALA A 253 6.56 0.08 20.11
N PHE A 254 6.37 0.15 21.43
CA PHE A 254 6.47 -1.02 22.31
C PHE A 254 5.43 -2.08 21.96
N LEU A 255 4.15 -1.71 21.83
CA LEU A 255 3.10 -2.65 21.41
C LEU A 255 3.36 -3.24 20.02
N ALA A 256 3.79 -2.41 19.07
CA ALA A 256 4.13 -2.86 17.73
C ALA A 256 5.28 -3.88 17.73
N SER A 257 6.27 -3.70 18.62
CA SER A 257 7.38 -4.64 18.82
C SER A 257 6.92 -5.98 19.39
N VAL A 258 5.98 -5.97 20.35
CA VAL A 258 5.41 -7.20 20.89
C VAL A 258 4.60 -7.93 19.82
N ILE A 259 3.81 -7.21 19.02
CA ILE A 259 2.98 -7.79 17.96
C ILE A 259 3.84 -8.35 16.81
N SER A 260 4.96 -7.71 16.47
CA SER A 260 5.84 -8.16 15.37
C SER A 260 6.56 -9.47 15.66
N SER A 261 6.66 -9.88 16.94
CA SER A 261 7.23 -11.17 17.34
C SER A 261 6.49 -12.37 16.74
N VAL A 262 5.18 -12.25 16.51
CA VAL A 262 4.35 -13.34 15.99
C VAL A 262 4.73 -13.70 14.54
N PRO A 263 4.63 -12.80 13.55
CA PRO A 263 4.99 -13.14 12.17
C PRO A 263 6.47 -13.50 12.00
N LEU A 264 7.37 -12.87 12.77
CA LEU A 264 8.81 -13.18 12.72
C LEU A 264 9.09 -14.58 13.31
N GLY A 265 8.51 -14.91 14.46
CA GLY A 265 8.63 -16.25 15.04
C GLY A 265 8.02 -17.34 14.15
N ALA A 266 6.88 -17.06 13.51
CA ALA A 266 6.25 -17.98 12.56
C ALA A 266 7.14 -18.27 11.33
N PHE A 267 8.01 -17.32 10.94
CA PHE A 267 8.89 -17.48 9.79
C PHE A 267 9.92 -18.61 9.96
N ALA A 268 10.19 -19.04 11.20
CA ALA A 268 10.99 -20.23 11.47
C ALA A 268 10.48 -21.48 10.73
N ALA A 269 9.16 -21.65 10.62
CA ALA A 269 8.56 -22.75 9.85
C ALA A 269 8.90 -22.69 8.35
N VAL A 270 8.98 -21.47 7.80
CA VAL A 270 9.35 -21.25 6.40
C VAL A 270 10.83 -21.59 6.17
N VAL A 271 11.71 -21.26 7.13
CA VAL A 271 13.14 -21.59 7.05
C VAL A 271 13.37 -23.09 7.04
N VAL A 272 12.67 -23.85 7.90
CA VAL A 272 12.71 -25.33 7.90
C VAL A 272 12.36 -25.88 6.51
N TYR A 273 11.37 -25.29 5.85
CA TYR A 273 10.92 -25.75 4.53
C TYR A 273 11.90 -25.39 3.39
N GLN A 274 12.45 -24.17 3.38
CA GLN A 274 13.29 -23.68 2.28
C GLN A 274 14.58 -24.50 2.07
N VAL A 275 15.18 -25.02 3.15
CA VAL A 275 16.48 -25.73 3.09
C VAL A 275 16.35 -27.13 2.48
N LYS A 276 15.18 -27.76 2.59
CA LYS A 276 14.98 -29.15 2.13
C LYS A 276 14.81 -29.28 0.62
N SER A 277 14.45 -28.20 -0.08
CA SER A 277 14.33 -28.19 -1.54
C SER A 277 15.67 -28.40 -2.27
N TRP A 278 16.81 -28.36 -1.55
CA TRP A 278 18.16 -28.42 -2.12
C TRP A 278 18.95 -29.69 -1.74
N SER A 279 18.46 -30.53 -0.81
CA SER A 279 19.20 -31.69 -0.30
C SER A 279 18.45 -33.02 -0.53
N LEU A 280 19.09 -33.95 -1.25
CA LEU A 280 18.48 -35.15 -1.84
C LEU A 280 18.54 -36.40 -0.93
N ILE A 281 19.02 -36.31 0.32
CA ILE A 281 19.22 -37.49 1.19
C ILE A 281 18.22 -37.48 2.37
N MET A 282 17.24 -38.39 2.33
CA MET A 282 15.96 -38.24 3.03
C MET A 282 15.92 -38.63 4.53
N SER A 283 16.99 -39.20 5.11
CA SER A 283 16.96 -39.65 6.53
C SER A 283 17.81 -38.81 7.50
N LEU A 284 18.92 -38.21 7.05
CA LEU A 284 19.77 -37.32 7.86
C LEU A 284 19.33 -35.84 7.75
N CYS A 285 18.48 -35.51 6.77
CA CYS A 285 18.10 -34.14 6.42
C CYS A 285 16.99 -33.53 7.29
N GLN A 286 16.19 -34.35 7.99
CA GLN A 286 15.15 -33.84 8.89
C GLN A 286 15.77 -33.04 10.05
N GLU A 287 16.80 -33.60 10.68
CA GLU A 287 17.49 -32.98 11.81
C GLU A 287 18.20 -31.68 11.38
N SER A 288 18.88 -31.67 10.22
CA SER A 288 19.55 -30.47 9.73
C SER A 288 18.58 -29.32 9.38
N SER A 289 17.42 -29.62 8.77
CA SER A 289 16.40 -28.61 8.46
C SER A 289 15.78 -27.98 9.70
N LEU A 290 15.55 -28.78 10.75
CA LEU A 290 15.02 -28.32 12.03
C LEU A 290 16.02 -27.44 12.77
N ILE A 291 17.29 -27.85 12.79
CA ILE A 291 18.38 -27.06 13.37
C ILE A 291 18.48 -25.70 12.69
N MET A 292 18.34 -25.61 11.36
CA MET A 292 18.32 -24.32 10.66
C MET A 292 17.13 -23.43 11.08
N GLY A 293 15.95 -24.03 11.27
CA GLY A 293 14.78 -23.32 11.80
C GLY A 293 15.01 -22.79 13.23
N LEU A 294 15.61 -23.59 14.10
CA LEU A 294 15.96 -23.18 15.47
C LEU A 294 17.09 -22.13 15.50
N ASN A 295 18.07 -22.26 14.61
CA ASN A 295 19.11 -21.25 14.41
C ASN A 295 18.48 -19.92 13.98
N TYR A 296 17.46 -19.95 13.11
CA TYR A 296 16.71 -18.75 12.76
C TYR A 296 15.99 -18.15 13.96
N VAL A 297 15.34 -18.94 14.82
CA VAL A 297 14.66 -18.44 16.04
C VAL A 297 15.61 -17.72 16.98
N ILE A 298 16.87 -18.13 17.05
CA ILE A 298 17.85 -17.40 17.87
C ILE A 298 18.36 -16.16 17.12
N SER A 299 18.60 -16.28 15.82
CA SER A 299 19.03 -15.17 14.97
C SER A 299 17.97 -14.07 14.80
N SER A 300 16.67 -14.38 14.86
CA SER A 300 15.57 -13.40 14.78
C SER A 300 15.65 -12.40 15.93
N VAL A 301 16.02 -12.86 17.13
CA VAL A 301 16.26 -12.01 18.30
C VAL A 301 17.42 -11.05 18.03
N ALA A 302 18.53 -11.54 17.47
CA ALA A 302 19.67 -10.71 17.11
C ALA A 302 19.31 -9.67 16.03
N ILE A 303 18.54 -10.07 15.01
CA ILE A 303 18.06 -9.18 13.94
C ILE A 303 17.16 -8.08 14.51
N PHE A 304 16.24 -8.43 15.42
CA PHE A 304 15.35 -7.46 16.05
C PHE A 304 16.10 -6.50 16.98
N ASP A 305 17.07 -7.01 17.74
CA ASP A 305 17.92 -6.19 18.60
C ASP A 305 18.80 -5.22 17.79
N GLU A 306 19.41 -5.69 16.69
CA GLU A 306 20.16 -4.86 15.73
C GLU A 306 19.27 -3.76 15.14
N TYR A 307 18.09 -4.14 14.63
CA TYR A 307 17.11 -3.19 14.09
C TYR A 307 16.72 -2.12 15.11
N THR A 308 16.44 -2.51 16.36
CA THR A 308 16.07 -1.56 17.41
C THR A 308 17.26 -0.73 17.91
N ASN A 309 18.50 -1.23 17.80
CA ASN A 309 19.70 -0.42 18.04
C ASN A 309 19.83 0.68 17.00
N ASP A 310 19.62 0.35 15.72
CA ASP A 310 19.67 1.32 14.63
C ASP A 310 18.58 2.38 14.75
N VAL A 311 17.33 1.98 15.04
CA VAL A 311 16.21 2.92 15.26
C VAL A 311 16.49 3.90 16.40
N LEU A 312 17.27 3.46 17.38
CA LEU A 312 17.61 4.25 18.56
C LEU A 312 18.98 4.91 18.46
N ASP A 313 19.66 4.88 17.31
CA ASP A 313 21.03 5.36 17.11
C ASP A 313 21.98 4.88 18.24
N MET A 314 21.89 3.60 18.62
CA MET A 314 22.77 2.95 19.62
C MET A 314 24.01 2.33 18.95
N ALA A 315 24.87 1.67 19.72
CA ALA A 315 26.05 1.01 19.17
C ALA A 315 25.64 -0.03 18.10
N PRO A 316 26.35 -0.09 16.97
CA PRO A 316 25.97 -0.98 15.86
C PRO A 316 26.16 -2.45 16.25
N GLY A 317 25.27 -3.30 15.72
CA GLY A 317 25.25 -4.74 15.96
C GLY A 317 24.32 -5.16 17.08
N SER A 318 24.32 -6.46 17.40
CA SER A 318 23.52 -7.06 18.47
C SER A 318 24.40 -7.78 19.48
N CYS A 319 23.97 -7.83 20.75
CA CYS A 319 24.61 -8.64 21.78
C CYS A 319 24.19 -10.13 21.74
N PHE A 320 23.24 -10.50 20.87
CA PHE A 320 22.74 -11.86 20.73
C PHE A 320 23.48 -12.63 19.63
N PRO A 321 23.61 -13.97 19.77
CA PRO A 321 24.30 -14.79 18.77
C PRO A 321 23.51 -14.82 17.46
N ARG A 322 24.21 -14.63 16.33
CA ARG A 322 23.66 -14.76 14.98
C ARG A 322 24.17 -16.04 14.33
N PHE A 323 23.33 -17.08 14.36
CA PHE A 323 23.63 -18.36 13.73
C PHE A 323 23.32 -18.33 12.23
N LYS A 324 24.14 -19.04 11.46
CA LYS A 324 23.92 -19.23 10.02
C LYS A 324 22.73 -20.20 9.82
N TYR A 325 21.69 -19.73 9.14
CA TYR A 325 20.49 -20.53 8.82
C TYR A 325 20.24 -20.66 7.30
N ARG A 326 21.15 -20.12 6.45
CA ARG A 326 21.10 -20.23 4.98
C ARG A 326 22.51 -20.42 4.39
N GLU A 327 22.69 -21.38 3.48
CA GLU A 327 24.02 -21.75 2.96
C GLU A 327 24.73 -20.63 2.17
N ASN A 328 23.97 -19.77 1.47
CA ASN A 328 24.51 -18.73 0.58
C ASN A 328 24.83 -17.37 1.24
N GLU A 329 24.90 -17.25 2.57
CA GLU A 329 25.34 -15.99 3.22
C GLU A 329 26.86 -15.76 3.15
N ALA A 330 27.64 -16.73 2.63
CA ALA A 330 29.10 -16.65 2.57
C ALA A 330 29.67 -15.79 1.41
N SER A 331 28.84 -15.03 0.69
CA SER A 331 29.29 -14.01 -0.27
C SER A 331 28.82 -12.60 0.10
N THR A 332 28.58 -12.34 1.38
CA THR A 332 28.31 -11.00 1.92
C THR A 332 29.16 -10.75 3.17
N GLU A 333 30.44 -11.11 3.12
CA GLU A 333 31.42 -10.44 3.98
C GLU A 333 31.63 -9.02 3.43
N GLY A 334 31.15 -8.02 4.16
CA GLY A 334 31.40 -6.60 3.87
C GLY A 334 30.24 -5.79 3.28
N GLY A 335 29.01 -6.31 3.28
CA GLY A 335 27.83 -5.52 2.92
C GLY A 335 26.97 -5.27 4.15
N SER A 336 27.04 -4.06 4.72
CA SER A 336 26.01 -3.58 5.64
C SER A 336 24.65 -3.92 5.04
N LEU A 337 23.86 -4.71 5.76
CA LEU A 337 22.44 -4.89 5.49
C LEU A 337 21.90 -3.49 5.15
N SER A 338 21.43 -3.33 3.92
CA SER A 338 21.03 -2.05 3.34
C SER A 338 20.38 -1.15 4.38
N ARG A 339 21.15 -0.12 4.78
CA ARG A 339 20.72 0.99 5.62
C ARG A 339 19.29 1.36 5.23
N PRO A 340 18.29 1.23 6.12
CA PRO A 340 17.00 1.81 5.85
C PRO A 340 17.24 3.32 5.79
N ALA A 341 17.18 3.92 4.60
CA ALA A 341 17.35 5.35 4.39
C ALA A 341 16.19 6.19 5.00
N SER A 342 15.45 5.63 5.97
CA SER A 342 14.23 6.22 6.50
C SER A 342 14.45 7.16 7.68
N PHE A 343 15.59 7.11 8.39
CA PHE A 343 15.79 8.00 9.55
C PHE A 343 17.23 8.51 9.66
N MET A 344 17.52 9.58 8.91
CA MET A 344 18.21 10.82 9.34
C MET A 344 18.64 11.61 8.11
N ASP A 345 17.94 12.70 7.80
CA ASP A 345 18.50 14.07 7.81
C ASP A 345 17.40 15.07 7.38
N LYS A 346 17.40 16.20 8.08
CA LYS A 346 16.66 17.47 7.97
C LYS A 346 15.19 17.50 7.56
N GLN A 347 14.41 17.98 8.53
CA GLN A 347 13.09 18.58 8.39
C GLN A 347 13.25 19.96 7.73
N ASP A 348 13.36 20.00 6.40
CA ASP A 348 13.05 21.21 5.64
C ASP A 348 11.65 21.08 5.02
N GLY A 349 10.89 22.15 5.18
CA GLY A 349 9.46 22.16 5.00
C GLY A 349 8.96 21.99 3.56
N LYS A 350 7.63 21.85 3.51
CA LYS A 350 6.72 21.94 2.36
C LYS A 350 6.52 20.67 1.54
N LYS A 351 5.38 20.01 1.80
CA LYS A 351 4.54 19.26 0.84
C LYS A 351 5.30 18.50 -0.26
N ALA A 352 6.11 17.52 0.12
CA ALA A 352 6.75 16.58 -0.81
C ALA A 352 6.20 15.12 -0.84
N PRO A 353 5.26 14.65 0.02
CA PRO A 353 4.83 13.24 -0.05
C PRO A 353 3.98 12.85 -1.27
N SER A 354 3.44 13.81 -2.03
CA SER A 354 2.40 13.56 -3.05
C SER A 354 2.87 13.77 -4.50
N ARG A 355 4.01 14.43 -4.75
CA ARG A 355 4.39 14.92 -6.09
C ARG A 355 4.49 13.85 -7.17
N LEU A 356 5.11 12.70 -6.92
CA LEU A 356 5.22 11.64 -7.93
C LEU A 356 3.84 11.06 -8.29
N LEU A 357 3.01 10.75 -7.30
CA LEU A 357 1.68 10.20 -7.57
C LEU A 357 0.78 11.25 -8.21
N ASP A 358 0.82 12.50 -7.73
CA ASP A 358 0.11 13.63 -8.35
C ASP A 358 0.47 13.75 -9.84
N HIS A 359 1.77 13.79 -10.13
CA HIS A 359 2.32 13.86 -11.48
C HIS A 359 1.95 12.63 -12.32
N LEU A 360 2.06 11.43 -11.75
CA LEU A 360 1.65 10.18 -12.41
C LEU A 360 0.18 10.22 -12.83
N PHE A 361 -0.72 10.66 -11.95
CA PHE A 361 -2.15 10.72 -12.25
C PHE A 361 -2.48 11.83 -13.27
N GLU A 362 -1.81 12.98 -13.20
CA GLU A 362 -1.93 14.05 -14.19
C GLU A 362 -1.47 13.60 -15.57
N GLU A 363 -0.32 12.93 -15.65
CA GLU A 363 0.22 12.38 -16.89
C GLU A 363 -0.62 11.20 -17.42
N CYS A 364 -1.18 10.36 -16.53
CA CYS A 364 -2.16 9.34 -16.91
C CYS A 364 -3.40 9.97 -17.55
N LYS A 365 -3.88 11.11 -17.03
CA LYS A 365 -5.01 11.81 -17.63
C LYS A 365 -4.64 12.32 -19.02
N HIS A 366 -3.54 13.06 -19.13
CA HIS A 366 -3.09 13.65 -20.41
C HIS A 366 -2.87 12.58 -21.49
N ARG A 367 -2.10 11.52 -21.18
CA ARG A 367 -1.85 10.44 -22.14
C ARG A 367 -3.06 9.56 -22.37
N GLY A 368 -3.93 9.40 -21.37
CA GLY A 368 -5.19 8.70 -21.50
C GLY A 368 -6.10 9.36 -22.53
N GLU A 369 -6.21 10.69 -22.51
CA GLU A 369 -6.99 11.47 -23.49
C GLU A 369 -6.43 11.27 -24.91
N VAL A 370 -5.11 11.29 -25.07
CA VAL A 370 -4.45 11.01 -26.36
C VAL A 370 -4.76 9.59 -26.85
N LEU A 371 -4.61 8.58 -25.98
CA LEU A 371 -4.89 7.17 -26.33
C LEU A 371 -6.38 6.91 -26.62
N VAL A 372 -7.29 7.68 -26.01
CA VAL A 372 -8.71 7.68 -26.34
C VAL A 372 -8.95 8.27 -27.73
N ALA A 373 -8.30 9.40 -28.06
CA ALA A 373 -8.38 10.02 -29.38
C ALA A 373 -7.79 9.14 -30.50
N GLU A 374 -6.72 8.40 -30.22
CA GLU A 374 -6.12 7.41 -31.12
C GLU A 374 -6.95 6.12 -31.26
N GLY A 375 -8.02 5.96 -30.47
CA GLY A 375 -8.85 4.76 -30.47
C GLY A 375 -8.20 3.53 -29.84
N VAL A 376 -7.05 3.69 -29.16
CA VAL A 376 -6.35 2.61 -28.45
C VAL A 376 -7.11 2.22 -27.18
N ILE A 377 -7.62 3.21 -26.43
CA ILE A 377 -8.55 3.00 -25.32
C ILE A 377 -9.97 3.05 -25.85
N THR A 378 -10.73 1.97 -25.62
CA THR A 378 -12.06 1.77 -26.18
C THR A 378 -13.16 1.91 -25.12
N PRO A 379 -14.44 2.09 -25.51
CA PRO A 379 -15.56 2.07 -24.55
C PRO A 379 -15.59 0.79 -23.69
N LYS A 380 -15.15 -0.34 -24.26
CA LYS A 380 -15.06 -1.61 -23.54
C LYS A 380 -14.06 -1.54 -22.39
N ASP A 381 -12.93 -0.87 -22.56
CA ASP A 381 -11.92 -0.70 -21.51
C ASP A 381 -12.47 0.11 -20.31
N ILE A 382 -13.31 1.10 -20.61
CA ILE A 382 -14.00 1.92 -19.60
C ILE A 382 -15.08 1.09 -18.88
N GLU A 383 -15.89 0.35 -19.64
CA GLU A 383 -16.94 -0.52 -19.06
C GLU A 383 -16.35 -1.64 -18.20
N GLU A 384 -15.28 -2.30 -18.65
CA GLU A 384 -14.59 -3.34 -17.88
C GLU A 384 -14.07 -2.77 -16.56
N THR A 385 -13.48 -1.57 -16.62
CA THR A 385 -12.99 -0.88 -15.43
C THR A 385 -14.13 -0.48 -14.47
N LYS A 386 -15.25 0.03 -14.99
CA LYS A 386 -16.46 0.37 -14.20
C LYS A 386 -17.17 -0.87 -13.65
N SER A 387 -17.08 -2.02 -14.33
CA SER A 387 -17.77 -3.26 -13.95
C SER A 387 -17.18 -3.98 -12.73
N GLY A 388 -16.05 -3.51 -12.20
CA GLY A 388 -15.43 -4.07 -11.00
C GLY A 388 -14.62 -5.34 -11.23
N LYS A 389 -14.40 -5.78 -12.48
CA LYS A 389 -13.43 -6.84 -12.83
C LYS A 389 -12.01 -6.29 -12.68
N PHE A 390 -11.55 -6.17 -11.45
CA PHE A 390 -10.36 -5.42 -11.10
C PHE A 390 -9.11 -6.31 -11.01
N GLY A 391 -8.03 -5.90 -11.67
CA GLY A 391 -6.70 -6.52 -11.53
C GLY A 391 -5.92 -6.66 -12.82
N ILE A 392 -6.58 -6.61 -13.97
CA ILE A 392 -5.98 -6.81 -15.29
C ILE A 392 -6.54 -5.76 -16.27
N GLY A 393 -6.82 -4.54 -15.80
CA GLY A 393 -7.45 -3.49 -16.61
C GLY A 393 -6.43 -2.59 -17.29
N VAL A 394 -6.67 -2.26 -18.57
CA VAL A 394 -5.86 -1.30 -19.35
C VAL A 394 -5.77 0.05 -18.62
N LEU A 395 -6.85 0.53 -17.98
CA LEU A 395 -6.87 1.84 -17.32
C LEU A 395 -6.19 1.87 -15.94
N ASN A 396 -6.37 0.83 -15.12
CA ASN A 396 -5.89 0.84 -13.73
C ASN A 396 -4.48 0.26 -13.57
N VAL A 397 -4.00 -0.51 -14.54
CA VAL A 397 -2.69 -1.18 -14.49
C VAL A 397 -1.84 -0.79 -15.69
N GLY A 398 -2.40 -0.91 -16.90
CA GLY A 398 -1.69 -0.67 -18.17
C GLY A 398 -1.29 0.78 -18.40
N LEU A 399 -2.22 1.72 -18.24
CA LEU A 399 -2.01 3.15 -18.48
C LEU A 399 -1.00 3.77 -17.49
N PRO A 400 -1.07 3.50 -16.18
CA PRO A 400 -0.01 3.90 -15.25
C PRO A 400 1.34 3.28 -15.60
N ALA A 401 1.37 2.00 -15.99
CA ALA A 401 2.62 1.34 -16.35
C ALA A 401 3.21 1.97 -17.62
N TYR A 402 2.36 2.32 -18.58
CA TYR A 402 2.74 3.03 -19.80
C TYR A 402 3.34 4.39 -19.47
N VAL A 403 2.70 5.18 -18.60
CA VAL A 403 3.23 6.49 -18.16
C VAL A 403 4.58 6.36 -17.47
N ILE A 404 4.73 5.42 -16.52
CA ILE A 404 6.00 5.20 -15.81
C ILE A 404 7.09 4.74 -16.79
N LEU A 405 6.75 3.88 -17.75
CA LEU A 405 7.69 3.45 -18.78
C LEU A 405 8.25 4.64 -19.58
N HIS A 406 7.40 5.59 -19.98
CA HIS A 406 7.84 6.79 -20.69
C HIS A 406 8.79 7.65 -19.83
N ALA A 407 8.56 7.76 -18.53
CA ALA A 407 9.48 8.43 -17.62
C ALA A 407 10.82 7.67 -17.51
N LEU A 408 10.78 6.34 -17.41
CA LEU A 408 11.99 5.50 -17.33
C LEU A 408 12.86 5.58 -18.58
N ILE A 409 12.25 5.52 -19.77
CA ILE A 409 12.96 5.64 -21.05
C ILE A 409 13.63 7.01 -21.15
N ARG A 410 12.87 8.09 -20.92
CA ARG A 410 13.41 9.46 -20.89
C ARG A 410 14.59 9.60 -19.93
N SER A 411 14.49 8.99 -18.76
CA SER A 411 15.53 9.03 -17.73
C SER A 411 16.78 8.26 -18.14
N ALA A 412 16.59 7.12 -18.82
CA ALA A 412 17.67 6.30 -19.36
C ALA A 412 18.41 7.02 -20.51
N GLU A 413 17.67 7.63 -21.44
CA GLU A 413 18.21 8.43 -22.54
C GLU A 413 18.99 9.65 -22.06
N ALA A 414 18.46 10.35 -21.05
CA ALA A 414 19.11 11.51 -20.44
C ALA A 414 20.31 11.14 -19.54
N ASN A 415 20.59 9.84 -19.34
CA ASN A 415 21.61 9.34 -18.42
C ASN A 415 21.52 9.98 -17.02
N SER A 416 20.31 10.25 -16.55
CA SER A 416 20.05 10.93 -15.28
C SER A 416 20.29 9.98 -14.10
N ALA A 417 20.68 10.53 -12.95
CA ALA A 417 20.86 9.75 -11.73
C ALA A 417 19.51 9.29 -11.15
N GLY A 418 18.45 10.07 -11.34
CA GLY A 418 17.10 9.82 -10.87
C GLY A 418 16.09 9.38 -11.94
N LEU A 419 14.82 9.69 -11.68
CA LEU A 419 13.67 9.54 -12.58
C LEU A 419 13.20 10.94 -13.00
N ILE A 420 13.26 11.23 -14.30
CA ILE A 420 12.78 12.48 -14.92
C ILE A 420 11.29 12.36 -15.20
N LEU A 421 10.52 13.29 -14.63
CA LEU A 421 9.08 13.43 -14.83
C LEU A 421 8.73 14.19 -16.11
N SER A 422 7.43 14.21 -16.46
CA SER A 422 6.97 14.84 -17.70
C SER A 422 7.22 16.35 -17.75
N ASP A 423 7.22 17.01 -16.59
CA ASP A 423 7.49 18.44 -16.37
C ASP A 423 8.99 18.80 -16.35
N GLY A 424 9.87 17.82 -16.54
CA GLY A 424 11.32 18.00 -16.52
C GLY A 424 11.94 18.00 -15.12
N SER A 425 11.15 17.81 -14.06
CA SER A 425 11.69 17.62 -12.72
C SER A 425 12.33 16.24 -12.56
N GLU A 426 13.43 16.15 -11.80
CA GLU A 426 14.15 14.91 -11.55
C GLU A 426 13.95 14.45 -10.10
N ILE A 427 13.59 13.18 -9.91
CA ILE A 427 13.51 12.55 -8.60
C ILE A 427 14.69 11.60 -8.39
N THR A 428 15.59 11.96 -7.48
CA THR A 428 16.78 11.20 -7.09
C THR A 428 16.61 10.53 -5.73
N SER A 429 17.58 9.71 -5.31
CA SER A 429 17.61 9.13 -3.95
C SER A 429 17.53 10.18 -2.84
N ASP A 430 18.01 11.40 -3.11
CA ASP A 430 18.23 12.42 -2.09
C ASP A 430 17.03 13.36 -1.96
N ASN A 431 16.27 13.57 -3.04
CA ASN A 431 15.09 14.43 -3.06
C ASN A 431 13.76 13.64 -3.00
N ARG A 432 13.84 12.30 -2.95
CA ARG A 432 12.65 11.45 -2.96
C ARG A 432 11.74 11.66 -1.75
N PRO A 433 10.42 11.48 -1.90
CA PRO A 433 9.51 11.45 -0.77
C PRO A 433 9.88 10.33 0.21
N LYS A 434 10.21 10.68 1.46
CA LYS A 434 10.50 9.72 2.54
C LYS A 434 9.20 9.06 3.06
N ASN A 435 8.53 8.29 2.21
CA ASN A 435 7.37 7.50 2.59
C ASN A 435 7.59 6.01 2.25
N THR A 436 7.08 5.12 3.10
CA THR A 436 7.28 3.66 2.99
C THR A 436 6.76 3.09 1.65
N ILE A 437 5.76 3.73 1.06
CA ILE A 437 5.15 3.32 -0.21
C ILE A 437 6.13 3.57 -1.37
N PHE A 438 6.81 4.71 -1.37
CA PHE A 438 7.77 5.12 -2.40
C PHE A 438 9.07 4.32 -2.32
N ASP A 439 9.56 4.05 -1.12
CA ASP A 439 10.71 3.16 -0.92
C ASP A 439 10.45 1.77 -1.54
N TRP A 440 9.22 1.28 -1.47
CA TRP A 440 8.87 -0.06 -1.96
C TRP A 440 8.90 -0.22 -3.49
N PHE A 441 8.69 0.85 -4.27
CA PHE A 441 8.73 0.77 -5.74
C PHE A 441 9.83 1.59 -6.41
N PHE A 442 10.43 2.59 -5.75
CA PHE A 442 11.47 3.41 -6.37
C PHE A 442 12.71 2.59 -6.73
N ASP A 443 13.26 1.82 -5.79
CA ASP A 443 14.46 1.03 -6.06
C ASP A 443 14.22 -0.01 -7.19
N PRO A 444 13.09 -0.75 -7.22
CA PRO A 444 12.71 -1.56 -8.37
C PRO A 444 12.63 -0.79 -9.71
N LEU A 445 12.12 0.44 -9.71
CA LEU A 445 12.04 1.28 -10.91
C LEU A 445 13.42 1.71 -11.39
N MET A 446 14.34 2.05 -10.47
CA MET A 446 15.72 2.35 -10.81
C MET A 446 16.43 1.15 -11.43
N VAL A 447 16.20 -0.06 -10.90
CA VAL A 447 16.72 -1.29 -11.52
C VAL A 447 16.16 -1.49 -12.94
N ILE A 448 14.87 -1.22 -13.15
CA ILE A 448 14.26 -1.29 -14.50
C ILE A 448 14.88 -0.24 -15.43
N LYS A 449 15.13 0.99 -14.95
CA LYS A 449 15.80 2.05 -15.72
C LYS A 449 17.17 1.59 -16.22
N GLU A 450 18.01 1.04 -15.32
CA GLU A 450 19.34 0.55 -15.70
C GLU A 450 19.25 -0.64 -16.67
N GLN A 451 18.23 -1.48 -16.55
CA GLN A 451 18.01 -2.57 -17.50
C GLN A 451 17.57 -2.08 -18.89
N ILE A 452 16.69 -1.07 -18.96
CA ILE A 452 16.29 -0.43 -20.22
C ILE A 452 17.52 0.19 -20.89
N LYS A 453 18.33 0.93 -20.11
CA LYS A 453 19.57 1.55 -20.58
C LYS A 453 20.58 0.53 -21.08
N ALA A 454 20.77 -0.58 -20.34
CA ALA A 454 21.71 -1.64 -20.72
C ALA A 454 21.26 -2.42 -21.98
N GLN A 455 19.95 -2.56 -22.20
CA GLN A 455 19.40 -3.27 -23.35
C GLN A 455 19.42 -2.44 -24.64
N ASN A 456 19.48 -1.10 -24.52
CA ASN A 456 19.58 -0.15 -25.63
C ASN A 456 18.62 -0.46 -26.78
N PHE A 457 17.31 -0.44 -26.47
CA PHE A 457 16.25 -0.81 -27.41
C PHE A 457 16.23 0.06 -28.68
N THR A 458 15.89 -0.55 -29.80
CA THR A 458 15.50 0.16 -31.03
C THR A 458 14.12 0.80 -30.90
N GLU A 459 13.79 1.81 -31.70
CA GLU A 459 12.47 2.46 -31.69
C GLU A 459 11.31 1.45 -31.88
N GLU A 460 11.51 0.41 -32.69
CA GLU A 460 10.51 -0.64 -32.91
C GLU A 460 10.30 -1.51 -31.65
N GLU A 461 11.40 -1.89 -30.98
CA GLU A 461 11.39 -2.66 -29.73
C GLU A 461 10.77 -1.86 -28.59
N GLU A 462 11.07 -0.56 -28.52
CA GLU A 462 10.51 0.35 -27.53
C GLU A 462 9.00 0.56 -27.75
N THR A 463 8.58 0.72 -29.01
CA THR A 463 7.16 0.80 -29.37
C THR A 463 6.42 -0.49 -29.03
N TYR A 464 7.06 -1.64 -29.25
CA TYR A 464 6.52 -2.93 -28.83
C TYR A 464 6.41 -3.03 -27.30
N LEU A 465 7.44 -2.66 -26.55
CA LEU A 465 7.42 -2.63 -25.07
C LEU A 465 6.31 -1.71 -24.54
N LYS A 466 6.17 -0.51 -25.11
CA LYS A 466 5.11 0.46 -24.79
C LYS A 466 3.71 -0.13 -24.97
N LYS A 467 3.44 -0.72 -26.14
CA LYS A 467 2.15 -1.38 -26.44
C LYS A 467 1.92 -2.61 -25.56
N ARG A 468 2.96 -3.40 -25.31
CA ARG A 468 2.91 -4.57 -24.44
C ARG A 468 2.53 -4.17 -23.02
N VAL A 469 3.18 -3.15 -22.46
CA VAL A 469 2.90 -2.61 -21.12
C VAL A 469 1.47 -2.08 -20.99
N LEU A 470 0.93 -1.47 -22.05
CA LEU A 470 -0.45 -0.96 -22.02
C LEU A 470 -1.51 -2.07 -22.12
N LEU A 471 -1.28 -3.09 -22.96
CA LEU A 471 -2.28 -4.08 -23.39
C LEU A 471 -2.01 -5.53 -22.94
N THR A 472 -1.12 -5.79 -21.98
CA THR A 472 -0.77 -7.18 -21.58
C THR A 472 -1.97 -8.04 -21.18
N SER A 473 -2.98 -7.39 -20.60
CA SER A 473 -4.27 -7.96 -20.22
C SER A 473 -5.05 -8.61 -21.36
N ASP A 474 -4.84 -8.13 -22.58
CA ASP A 474 -5.54 -8.58 -23.78
C ASP A 474 -4.52 -8.98 -24.86
N PRO A 475 -4.00 -10.22 -24.80
CA PRO A 475 -3.03 -10.71 -25.78
C PRO A 475 -3.62 -10.82 -27.19
N LYS A 476 -4.95 -10.79 -27.34
CA LYS A 476 -5.61 -10.79 -28.66
C LYS A 476 -5.54 -9.40 -29.28
N ARG A 477 -5.90 -8.36 -28.53
CA ARG A 477 -5.74 -6.97 -28.97
C ARG A 477 -4.29 -6.57 -29.19
N LEU A 478 -3.36 -7.08 -28.40
CA LEU A 478 -1.94 -6.86 -28.65
C LEU A 478 -1.53 -7.42 -30.03
N LYS A 479 -2.03 -8.59 -30.42
CA LYS A 479 -1.79 -9.18 -31.75
C LYS A 479 -2.49 -8.41 -32.87
N GLU A 480 -3.62 -7.77 -32.61
CA GLU A 480 -4.32 -6.90 -33.57
C GLU A 480 -3.58 -5.56 -33.77
N VAL A 481 -3.04 -4.98 -32.69
CA VAL A 481 -2.30 -3.70 -32.69
C VAL A 481 -0.82 -3.87 -33.12
N VAL A 482 -0.29 -5.09 -33.03
CA VAL A 482 1.03 -5.49 -33.53
C VAL A 482 0.88 -6.79 -34.35
N PRO A 483 0.43 -6.71 -35.61
CA PRO A 483 0.16 -7.88 -36.46
C PRO A 483 1.44 -8.63 -36.85
N HIS A 484 2.57 -7.91 -36.94
CA HIS A 484 3.89 -8.45 -37.25
C HIS A 484 4.83 -8.14 -36.09
N LEU A 485 5.49 -9.18 -35.56
CA LEU A 485 6.55 -9.00 -34.58
C LEU A 485 7.69 -8.22 -35.26
N PRO A 486 8.31 -7.22 -34.61
CA PRO A 486 9.45 -6.52 -35.19
C PRO A 486 10.50 -7.51 -35.70
N SER A 487 11.03 -7.28 -36.89
CA SER A 487 12.02 -8.17 -37.52
C SER A 487 13.31 -8.32 -36.68
N SER A 488 13.55 -7.39 -35.75
CA SER A 488 14.64 -7.33 -34.79
C SER A 488 14.42 -8.17 -33.51
N LEU A 489 13.21 -8.71 -33.29
CA LEU A 489 12.84 -9.39 -32.05
C LEU A 489 13.20 -10.88 -32.08
N ASN A 490 14.31 -11.25 -31.45
CA ASN A 490 14.63 -12.65 -31.14
C ASN A 490 13.78 -13.17 -29.97
N GLU A 491 13.54 -14.48 -29.88
CA GLU A 491 12.76 -15.11 -28.77
C GLU A 491 13.26 -14.70 -27.38
N ARG A 492 14.59 -14.62 -27.22
CA ARG A 492 15.22 -14.15 -25.98
C ARG A 492 14.87 -12.70 -25.65
N LYS A 493 14.97 -11.79 -26.63
CA LYS A 493 14.64 -10.37 -26.46
C LYS A 493 13.16 -10.16 -26.17
N GLN A 494 12.30 -10.96 -26.82
CA GLN A 494 10.87 -10.97 -26.54
C GLN A 494 10.59 -11.36 -25.08
N ALA A 495 11.26 -12.41 -24.59
CA ALA A 495 11.11 -12.84 -23.20
C ALA A 495 11.60 -11.77 -22.20
N GLU A 496 12.66 -11.04 -22.54
CA GLU A 496 13.20 -9.92 -21.74
C GLU A 496 12.21 -8.75 -21.68
N ILE A 497 11.66 -8.31 -22.83
CA ILE A 497 10.61 -7.28 -22.89
C ILE A 497 9.36 -7.71 -22.12
N ASP A 498 8.94 -8.97 -22.26
CA ASP A 498 7.81 -9.52 -21.53
C ASP A 498 8.07 -9.60 -20.01
N ALA A 499 9.31 -9.84 -19.59
CA ALA A 499 9.69 -9.80 -18.18
C ALA A 499 9.64 -8.37 -17.62
N LEU A 500 10.17 -7.38 -18.35
CA LEU A 500 10.10 -5.96 -17.96
C LEU A 500 8.65 -5.49 -17.85
N SER A 501 7.83 -5.83 -18.85
CA SER A 501 6.42 -5.48 -18.89
C SER A 501 5.65 -6.02 -17.68
N ARG A 502 5.84 -7.30 -17.34
CA ARG A 502 5.21 -7.94 -16.17
C ARG A 502 5.65 -7.31 -14.85
N ARG A 503 6.94 -6.98 -14.71
CA ARG A 503 7.47 -6.32 -13.50
C ARG A 503 6.87 -4.93 -13.31
N LEU A 504 6.81 -4.14 -14.38
CA LEU A 504 6.26 -2.80 -14.32
C LEU A 504 4.76 -2.81 -14.00
N GLN A 505 4.01 -3.74 -14.57
CA GLN A 505 2.60 -3.93 -14.23
C GLN A 505 2.40 -4.48 -12.82
N GLY A 506 3.29 -5.32 -12.32
CA GLY A 506 3.26 -5.76 -10.92
C GLY A 506 3.35 -4.58 -9.96
N ILE A 507 4.23 -3.61 -10.28
CA ILE A 507 4.36 -2.36 -9.52
C ILE A 507 3.07 -1.54 -9.61
N THR A 508 2.56 -1.25 -10.80
CA THR A 508 1.37 -0.40 -10.95
C THR A 508 0.08 -1.04 -10.45
N ARG A 509 -0.03 -2.37 -10.56
CA ARG A 509 -1.10 -3.14 -9.94
C ARG A 509 -1.05 -3.07 -8.42
N SER A 510 0.14 -3.01 -7.84
CA SER A 510 0.27 -2.79 -6.40
C SER A 510 -0.11 -1.36 -6.01
N ILE A 511 0.24 -0.36 -6.84
CA ILE A 511 -0.18 1.03 -6.65
C ILE A 511 -1.71 1.16 -6.72
N SER A 512 -2.38 0.52 -7.68
CA SER A 512 -3.82 0.65 -7.87
C SER A 512 -4.67 0.00 -6.77
N ARG A 513 -4.05 -0.85 -5.93
CA ARG A 513 -4.71 -1.44 -4.74
C ARG A 513 -4.80 -0.48 -3.56
N TYR A 514 -4.09 0.64 -3.56
CA TYR A 514 -4.20 1.62 -2.47
C TYR A 514 -5.52 2.38 -2.56
N PRO A 515 -6.27 2.58 -1.45
CA PRO A 515 -7.55 3.29 -1.47
C PRO A 515 -7.47 4.70 -2.06
N THR A 516 -6.40 5.43 -1.73
CA THR A 516 -6.13 6.78 -2.26
C THR A 516 -5.88 6.77 -3.76
N ALA A 517 -5.14 5.80 -4.27
CA ALA A 517 -4.90 5.62 -5.70
C ALA A 517 -6.19 5.23 -6.42
N LYS A 518 -6.99 4.34 -5.83
CA LYS A 518 -8.27 3.90 -6.39
C LYS A 518 -9.21 5.08 -6.64
N ARG A 519 -9.40 5.98 -5.66
CA ARG A 519 -10.25 7.17 -5.84
C ARG A 519 -9.81 8.02 -7.04
N ARG A 520 -8.50 8.22 -7.19
CA ARG A 520 -7.93 8.97 -8.31
C ARG A 520 -8.09 8.24 -9.64
N PHE A 521 -8.01 6.91 -9.65
CA PHE A 521 -8.33 6.11 -10.84
C PHE A 521 -9.80 6.21 -11.21
N ASP A 522 -10.73 6.17 -10.26
CA ASP A 522 -12.16 6.33 -10.53
C ASP A 522 -12.48 7.71 -11.13
N ASP A 523 -11.83 8.76 -10.64
CA ASP A 523 -11.95 10.12 -11.19
C ASP A 523 -11.33 10.23 -12.59
N LEU A 524 -10.17 9.59 -12.81
CA LEU A 524 -9.53 9.51 -14.13
C LEU A 524 -10.41 8.76 -15.13
N VAL A 525 -10.97 7.60 -14.74
CA VAL A 525 -11.89 6.81 -15.58
C VAL A 525 -13.14 7.61 -15.92
N ARG A 526 -13.65 8.42 -15.00
CA ARG A 526 -14.78 9.33 -15.26
C ARG A 526 -14.39 10.39 -16.30
N SER A 527 -13.25 11.05 -16.12
CA SER A 527 -12.75 12.06 -17.06
C SER A 527 -12.54 11.49 -18.47
N LEU A 528 -11.96 10.29 -18.59
CA LEU A 528 -11.75 9.63 -19.88
C LEU A 528 -13.07 9.17 -20.53
N SER A 529 -14.07 8.80 -19.71
CA SER A 529 -15.42 8.47 -20.19
C SER A 529 -16.09 9.69 -20.82
N GLU A 530 -15.97 10.86 -20.17
CA GLU A 530 -16.52 12.12 -20.69
C GLU A 530 -15.83 12.54 -22.00
N GLU A 531 -14.50 12.38 -22.10
CA GLU A 531 -13.76 12.66 -23.32
C GLU A 531 -14.16 11.72 -24.48
N LEU A 532 -14.29 10.43 -24.19
CA LEU A 532 -14.74 9.45 -25.18
C LEU A 532 -16.15 9.78 -25.69
N GLU A 533 -17.08 10.16 -24.80
CA GLU A 533 -18.42 10.61 -25.16
C GLU A 533 -18.39 11.88 -26.03
N ARG A 534 -17.47 12.82 -25.75
CA ARG A 534 -17.27 14.03 -26.54
C ARG A 534 -16.82 13.72 -27.97
N ILE A 535 -15.84 12.82 -28.14
CA ILE A 535 -15.36 12.39 -29.46
C ILE A 535 -16.44 11.65 -30.24
N MET A 536 -17.21 10.78 -29.56
CA MET A 536 -18.33 10.06 -30.17
C MET A 536 -19.52 10.97 -30.54
N GLY A 537 -19.76 12.02 -29.73
CA GLY A 537 -20.80 13.03 -29.96
C GLY A 537 -20.46 14.02 -31.07
N GLY A 538 -19.18 14.39 -31.22
CA GLY A 538 -18.68 15.25 -32.28
C GLY A 538 -18.62 14.58 -33.66
N SER A 539 -18.60 13.24 -33.72
CA SER A 539 -18.47 12.47 -34.96
C SER A 539 -19.81 12.18 -35.69
N GLN A 540 -20.93 12.71 -35.21
CA GLN A 540 -22.27 12.47 -35.79
C GLN A 540 -22.61 13.37 -36.99
N SER A 541 -21.84 13.28 -38.08
CA SER A 541 -22.28 13.79 -39.40
C SER A 541 -22.22 12.75 -40.53
N GLY A 542 -21.65 11.56 -40.32
CA GLY A 542 -21.57 10.52 -41.36
C GLY A 542 -21.91 9.12 -40.85
N SER A 543 -22.90 8.49 -41.48
CA SER A 543 -23.28 7.05 -41.37
C SER A 543 -24.24 6.65 -40.23
N VAL A 544 -25.54 6.87 -40.50
CA VAL A 544 -26.68 6.66 -39.58
C VAL A 544 -27.24 5.23 -39.58
N SER A 545 -26.80 4.30 -40.44
CA SER A 545 -27.54 3.03 -40.61
C SER A 545 -27.10 1.88 -39.71
N GLN A 546 -25.80 1.73 -39.38
CA GLN A 546 -25.34 0.65 -38.49
C GLN A 546 -25.45 0.99 -37.00
N MET A 547 -25.33 2.27 -36.63
CA MET A 547 -25.27 2.72 -35.23
C MET A 547 -26.64 2.74 -34.54
N ARG A 548 -27.74 2.86 -35.29
CA ARG A 548 -29.11 2.85 -34.73
C ARG A 548 -29.50 1.50 -34.12
N LYS A 549 -28.88 0.40 -34.57
CA LYS A 549 -29.10 -0.97 -34.08
C LYS A 549 -28.39 -1.23 -32.74
N LEU A 550 -27.24 -0.59 -32.52
CA LEU A 550 -26.50 -0.63 -31.24
C LEU A 550 -27.14 0.27 -30.19
N ARG A 551 -27.55 1.49 -30.58
CA ARG A 551 -28.25 2.43 -29.69
C ARG A 551 -29.54 1.84 -29.14
N SER A 552 -30.34 1.11 -29.93
CA SER A 552 -31.58 0.49 -29.45
C SER A 552 -31.36 -0.71 -28.52
N GLY A 553 -30.26 -1.46 -28.67
CA GLY A 553 -29.87 -2.52 -27.75
C GLY A 553 -29.44 -1.99 -26.38
N ILE A 554 -28.70 -0.88 -26.37
CA ILE A 554 -28.18 -0.23 -25.16
C ILE A 554 -29.31 0.39 -24.34
N THR A 555 -30.24 1.13 -24.96
CA THR A 555 -31.37 1.73 -24.22
C THR A 555 -32.32 0.67 -23.64
N ARG A 556 -32.48 -0.46 -24.33
CA ARG A 556 -33.37 -1.56 -23.89
C ARG A 556 -32.76 -2.38 -22.75
N MET A 557 -31.44 -2.55 -22.72
CA MET A 557 -30.74 -3.17 -21.58
C MET A 557 -30.68 -2.26 -20.34
N LEU A 558 -30.52 -0.94 -20.53
CA LEU A 558 -30.49 0.02 -19.43
C LEU A 558 -31.87 0.19 -18.77
N SER A 559 -32.97 0.12 -19.54
CA SER A 559 -34.32 0.23 -18.96
C SER A 559 -34.77 -1.03 -18.22
N GLN A 560 -34.28 -2.22 -18.59
CA GLN A 560 -34.64 -3.47 -17.91
C GLN A 560 -33.94 -3.66 -16.56
N ARG A 561 -32.83 -2.95 -16.29
CA ARG A 561 -32.13 -3.04 -14.99
C ARG A 561 -32.59 -1.99 -13.97
N SER A 562 -33.31 -0.93 -14.36
CA SER A 562 -33.76 0.13 -13.43
C SER A 562 -35.19 -0.04 -12.91
N MET A 563 -36.00 -0.94 -13.48
CA MET A 563 -37.33 -1.26 -12.95
C MET A 563 -37.52 -2.77 -12.77
N GLY A 564 -37.47 -3.24 -11.51
CA GLY A 564 -37.84 -4.62 -11.20
C GLY A 564 -37.45 -5.19 -9.84
N LYS A 565 -37.58 -4.45 -8.73
CA LYS A 565 -37.77 -5.09 -7.42
C LYS A 565 -38.59 -4.21 -6.46
N ARG A 566 -39.91 -4.31 -6.59
CA ARG A 566 -40.86 -4.08 -5.48
C ARG A 566 -41.86 -5.24 -5.47
N THR A 567 -41.90 -5.91 -4.33
CA THR A 567 -42.73 -7.05 -3.95
C THR A 567 -44.21 -6.71 -3.86
N SER A 568 -45.10 -7.66 -4.20
CA SER A 568 -46.43 -7.78 -3.58
C SER A 568 -46.96 -9.20 -3.69
N ASN A 569 -47.51 -9.68 -2.58
CA ASN A 569 -48.05 -11.00 -2.29
C ASN A 569 -49.59 -10.97 -2.45
N ARG A 570 -50.17 -11.92 -3.20
CA ARG A 570 -51.60 -12.35 -3.29
C ARG A 570 -51.70 -13.15 -4.60
N GLY A 571 -52.07 -14.42 -4.68
CA GLY A 571 -53.09 -15.19 -3.98
C GLY A 571 -54.10 -15.62 -5.06
N ASP A 572 -54.06 -16.87 -5.50
CA ASP A 572 -55.25 -17.73 -5.75
C ASP A 572 -54.94 -19.05 -6.49
N ASP A 573 -55.67 -20.06 -6.02
CA ASP A 573 -55.76 -21.47 -6.35
C ASP A 573 -56.19 -21.84 -7.79
N ARG A 574 -56.10 -23.16 -8.06
CA ARG A 574 -56.75 -24.00 -9.11
C ARG A 574 -56.09 -24.01 -10.50
N GLU A 575 -56.00 -25.10 -11.24
CA GLU A 575 -56.56 -26.45 -11.12
C GLU A 575 -55.75 -27.41 -12.02
N VAL A 576 -55.69 -28.66 -11.61
CA VAL A 576 -55.21 -29.81 -12.39
C VAL A 576 -56.30 -30.18 -13.39
N GLN A 577 -55.96 -30.36 -14.67
CA GLN A 577 -56.73 -31.28 -15.51
C GLN A 577 -55.90 -31.94 -16.61
N LEU A 578 -55.80 -33.26 -16.48
CA LEU A 578 -55.39 -34.22 -17.50
C LEU A 578 -56.43 -34.26 -18.63
N THR A 579 -55.95 -34.43 -19.87
CA THR A 579 -56.57 -35.32 -20.87
C THR A 579 -55.52 -35.82 -21.86
N SER A 580 -55.28 -37.14 -21.81
CA SER A 580 -55.09 -38.11 -22.92
C SER A 580 -55.78 -37.72 -24.24
N ASP A 581 -55.46 -38.17 -25.46
CA ASP A 581 -54.58 -39.13 -26.15
C ASP A 581 -54.87 -38.86 -27.67
N PRO A 582 -54.35 -39.59 -28.70
CA PRO A 582 -53.46 -40.75 -28.72
C PRO A 582 -52.11 -40.56 -29.42
#